data_AF-A0A2E9Z7N1-F1
#
_entry.id   AF-A0A2E9Z7N1-F1
#
_cell.length_a   1.000
_cell.length_b   1.000
_cell.length_c   1.000
_cell.angle_alpha   90.00
_cell.angle_beta   90.00
_cell.angle_gamma   90.00
#
_symmetry.space_group_name_H-M   'P 1'
#
loop_
_entity.id
_entity.type
_entity.pdbx_description
1 polymer ?
#
loop_
_entity_poly.entity_id
_entity_poly.type
_entity_poly.pdbx_seq_one_letter_code
_entity_poly.pdbx_strand_id
1 'polypeptide(L)'
;MPSKSKNKGNGFERAIAHELTDVFGYNFERVPNSGAFVGGKNNARYNTLSKSQQLIYEGDILVPDELAHLKIECKNYKDFAFHQLLTENKQLDSWIEQAVSDEKIWFLIYKINRRGTYVLMDEKYYDEISSCLSNKNYISYKCYTIVMYDEFFPSIKHELLRASQH
;
A
#
# COMPACT_ATOMS: atom_id res chain seq x y z
N MET A 1 -0.22 -27.00 -0.64
CA MET A 1 -0.93 -25.95 -1.40
C MET A 1 -1.22 -24.77 -0.46
N PRO A 2 -1.08 -23.51 -0.90
CA PRO A 2 -1.40 -22.36 -0.05
C PRO A 2 -2.91 -22.30 0.26
N SER A 3 -3.28 -21.70 1.39
CA SER A 3 -4.69 -21.54 1.75
C SER A 3 -5.41 -20.60 0.77
N LYS A 4 -6.75 -20.73 0.63
CA LYS A 4 -7.56 -19.88 -0.26
C LYS A 4 -7.34 -18.39 0.00
N SER A 5 -7.19 -17.99 1.27
CA SER A 5 -6.88 -16.61 1.66
C SER A 5 -5.51 -16.16 1.12
N LYS A 6 -4.48 -16.99 1.28
CA LYS A 6 -3.12 -16.71 0.76
C LYS A 6 -3.10 -16.61 -0.77
N ASN A 7 -3.82 -17.48 -1.49
CA ASN A 7 -3.92 -17.40 -2.95
C ASN A 7 -4.61 -16.10 -3.41
N LYS A 8 -5.62 -15.64 -2.67
CA LYS A 8 -6.37 -14.42 -2.97
C LYS A 8 -5.54 -13.15 -2.71
N GLY A 9 -4.76 -13.12 -1.62
CA GLY A 9 -3.79 -12.05 -1.35
C GLY A 9 -2.72 -12.00 -2.44
N ASN A 10 -2.08 -13.13 -2.70
CA ASN A 10 -1.08 -13.29 -3.77
C ASN A 10 -1.58 -12.86 -5.15
N GLY A 11 -2.86 -13.06 -5.47
CA GLY A 11 -3.46 -12.62 -6.73
C GLY A 11 -3.72 -11.11 -6.78
N PHE A 12 -4.06 -10.52 -5.64
CA PHE A 12 -4.30 -9.08 -5.54
C PHE A 12 -3.03 -8.26 -5.63
N GLU A 13 -1.98 -8.65 -4.88
CA GLU A 13 -0.68 -7.98 -4.95
C GLU A 13 -0.11 -7.99 -6.38
N ARG A 14 -0.25 -9.11 -7.11
CA ARG A 14 0.15 -9.19 -8.53
C ARG A 14 -0.66 -8.26 -9.43
N ALA A 15 -1.96 -8.15 -9.21
CA ALA A 15 -2.80 -7.25 -9.99
C ALA A 15 -2.39 -5.79 -9.76
N ILE A 16 -2.12 -5.42 -8.51
CA ILE A 16 -1.61 -4.08 -8.17
C ILE A 16 -0.25 -3.82 -8.80
N ALA A 17 0.70 -4.76 -8.71
CA ALA A 17 2.01 -4.63 -9.35
C ALA A 17 1.89 -4.43 -10.88
N HIS A 18 1.02 -5.20 -11.53
CA HIS A 18 0.76 -5.05 -12.97
C HIS A 18 0.17 -3.67 -13.30
N GLU A 19 -0.84 -3.23 -12.56
CA GLU A 19 -1.47 -1.94 -12.83
C GLU A 19 -0.49 -0.77 -12.60
N LEU A 20 0.32 -0.82 -11.54
CA LEU A 20 1.37 0.18 -11.33
C LEU A 20 2.41 0.14 -12.44
N THR A 21 2.76 -1.05 -12.95
CA THR A 21 3.63 -1.18 -14.12
C THR A 21 3.04 -0.47 -15.33
N ASP A 22 1.75 -0.67 -15.62
CA ASP A 22 1.05 0.00 -16.71
C ASP A 22 1.00 1.53 -16.53
N VAL A 23 0.71 1.99 -15.31
CA VAL A 23 0.59 3.42 -15.00
C VAL A 23 1.93 4.12 -15.12
N PHE A 24 2.99 3.58 -14.53
CA PHE A 24 4.28 4.27 -14.44
C PHE A 24 5.21 3.97 -15.61
N GLY A 25 5.06 2.83 -16.29
CA GLY A 25 5.95 2.38 -17.36
C GLY A 25 7.26 1.75 -16.86
N TYR A 26 7.34 1.41 -15.57
CA TYR A 26 8.49 0.77 -14.92
C TYR A 26 8.07 -0.57 -14.32
N ASN A 27 9.03 -1.49 -14.10
CA ASN A 27 8.72 -2.82 -13.59
C ASN A 27 8.42 -2.80 -12.09
N PHE A 28 7.18 -3.11 -11.71
CA PHE A 28 6.80 -3.40 -10.33
C PHE A 28 6.62 -4.90 -10.17
N GLU A 29 7.15 -5.43 -9.08
CA GLU A 29 7.02 -6.84 -8.76
C GLU A 29 6.44 -7.03 -7.37
N ARG A 30 5.92 -8.21 -7.11
CA ARG A 30 5.45 -8.57 -5.77
C ARG A 30 6.63 -9.03 -4.93
N VAL A 31 6.69 -8.60 -3.67
CA VAL A 31 7.70 -9.08 -2.73
C VAL A 31 7.54 -10.60 -2.54
N PRO A 32 8.62 -11.39 -2.71
CA PRO A 32 8.57 -12.82 -2.46
C PRO A 32 8.23 -13.10 -1.01
N ASN A 33 7.20 -13.92 -0.75
CA ASN A 33 6.80 -14.33 0.59
C ASN A 33 6.46 -13.17 1.57
N SER A 34 5.99 -12.02 1.07
CA SER A 34 5.69 -10.81 1.87
C SER A 34 4.94 -11.11 3.19
N GLY A 35 3.86 -11.90 3.14
CA GLY A 35 3.08 -12.27 4.33
C GLY A 35 3.68 -13.34 5.26
N ALA A 36 4.83 -13.94 4.94
CA ALA A 36 5.47 -14.98 5.76
C ALA A 36 6.75 -14.51 6.47
N PHE A 37 7.39 -13.43 6.00
CA PHE A 37 8.69 -13.00 6.51
C PHE A 37 8.59 -12.05 7.72
N VAL A 38 7.55 -11.22 7.78
CA VAL A 38 7.39 -10.17 8.80
C VAL A 38 6.47 -10.60 9.96
N GLY A 39 5.75 -11.73 9.84
CA GLY A 39 4.84 -12.24 10.87
C GLY A 39 5.36 -13.44 11.68
N GLY A 40 5.48 -13.29 13.01
CA GLY A 40 5.77 -14.39 13.94
C GLY A 40 7.26 -14.79 14.04
N LYS A 41 7.57 -16.08 14.28
CA LYS A 41 8.93 -16.66 14.50
C LYS A 41 10.01 -16.24 13.48
N ASN A 42 9.65 -15.62 12.36
CA ASN A 42 10.56 -15.12 11.33
C ASN A 42 11.06 -13.67 11.55
N ASN A 43 10.55 -12.96 12.56
CA ASN A 43 11.06 -11.63 12.95
C ASN A 43 12.54 -11.71 13.37
N ALA A 44 12.95 -12.83 13.97
CA ALA A 44 14.36 -13.13 14.25
C ALA A 44 15.22 -13.27 12.98
N ARG A 45 14.65 -13.77 11.87
CA ARG A 45 15.33 -13.85 10.57
C ARG A 45 15.45 -12.48 9.90
N TYR A 46 14.45 -11.63 10.01
CA TYR A 46 14.49 -10.27 9.47
C TYR A 46 15.67 -9.47 10.04
N ASN A 47 15.91 -9.58 11.35
CA ASN A 47 17.04 -8.93 12.02
C ASN A 47 18.42 -9.48 11.64
N THR A 48 18.48 -10.64 10.97
CA THR A 48 19.74 -11.22 10.46
C THR A 48 20.02 -10.87 9.00
N LEU A 49 19.07 -10.22 8.31
CA LEU A 49 19.23 -9.78 6.93
C LEU A 49 20.11 -8.52 6.85
N SER A 50 20.82 -8.36 5.73
CA SER A 50 21.47 -7.09 5.41
C SER A 50 20.43 -5.98 5.21
N LYS A 51 20.84 -4.71 5.33
CA LYS A 51 19.95 -3.57 5.03
C LYS A 51 19.33 -3.66 3.63
N SER A 52 20.13 -4.04 2.62
CA SER A 52 19.64 -4.24 1.25
C SER A 52 18.59 -5.35 1.15
N GLN A 53 18.74 -6.43 1.91
CA GLN A 53 17.74 -7.49 1.96
C GLN A 53 16.47 -7.06 2.69
N GLN A 54 16.60 -6.29 3.78
CA GLN A 54 15.45 -5.73 4.50
C GLN A 54 14.62 -4.80 3.61
N LEU A 55 15.28 -3.96 2.81
CA LEU A 55 14.62 -3.07 1.83
C LEU A 55 13.78 -3.84 0.80
N ILE A 56 14.24 -5.03 0.37
CA ILE A 56 13.49 -5.91 -0.55
C ILE A 56 12.22 -6.45 0.11
N TYR A 57 12.23 -6.68 1.42
CA TYR A 57 11.07 -7.18 2.17
C TYR A 57 10.22 -6.06 2.76
N GLU A 58 10.48 -4.80 2.40
CA GLU A 58 9.76 -3.65 2.91
C GLU A 58 8.47 -3.41 2.11
N GLY A 59 7.33 -3.82 2.67
CA GLY A 59 6.02 -3.77 2.03
C GLY A 59 5.68 -5.03 1.23
N ASP A 60 4.61 -4.94 0.42
CA ASP A 60 4.10 -6.05 -0.40
C ASP A 60 4.52 -5.96 -1.88
N ILE A 61 4.93 -4.76 -2.35
CA ILE A 61 5.32 -4.49 -3.74
C ILE A 61 6.76 -3.97 -3.79
N LEU A 62 7.58 -4.64 -4.60
CA LEU A 62 8.89 -4.16 -5.04
C LEU A 62 8.70 -3.04 -6.06
N VAL A 63 9.22 -1.88 -5.71
CA VAL A 63 9.17 -0.67 -6.53
C VAL A 63 10.45 -0.53 -7.36
N PRO A 64 10.37 0.08 -8.55
CA PRO A 64 11.55 0.37 -9.37
C PRO A 64 12.43 1.45 -8.73
N ASP A 65 13.68 1.58 -9.18
CA ASP A 65 14.65 2.52 -8.63
C ASP A 65 14.17 3.98 -8.73
N GLU A 66 13.44 4.33 -9.79
CA GLU A 66 12.84 5.66 -10.00
C GLU A 66 11.80 6.03 -8.93
N LEU A 67 11.33 5.05 -8.16
CA LEU A 67 10.38 5.19 -7.06
C LEU A 67 10.91 4.51 -5.79
N ALA A 68 12.22 4.45 -5.58
CA ALA A 68 12.84 3.75 -4.44
C ALA A 68 12.37 4.25 -3.05
N HIS A 69 11.88 5.49 -2.98
CA HIS A 69 11.30 6.10 -1.78
C HIS A 69 9.82 5.76 -1.56
N LEU A 70 9.25 4.86 -2.37
CA LEU A 70 7.87 4.41 -2.27
C LEU A 70 7.77 3.08 -1.53
N LYS A 71 6.78 2.95 -0.65
CA LYS A 71 6.38 1.70 0.01
C LYS A 71 4.90 1.46 -0.23
N ILE A 72 4.55 0.23 -0.58
CA ILE A 72 3.15 -0.14 -0.83
C ILE A 72 2.81 -1.39 -0.02
N GLU A 73 1.76 -1.27 0.78
CA GLU A 73 1.16 -2.36 1.54
C GLU A 73 -0.19 -2.74 0.93
N CYS A 74 -0.48 -4.04 0.80
CA CYS A 74 -1.68 -4.56 0.17
C CYS A 74 -2.54 -5.37 1.15
N LYS A 75 -3.84 -5.12 1.19
CA LYS A 75 -4.79 -5.91 1.99
C LYS A 75 -5.98 -6.37 1.17
N ASN A 76 -6.35 -7.65 1.25
CA ASN A 76 -7.49 -8.18 0.51
C ASN A 76 -8.42 -8.97 1.42
N TYR A 77 -9.55 -8.37 1.79
CA TYR A 77 -10.45 -8.91 2.80
C TYR A 77 -11.86 -9.17 2.25
N LYS A 78 -12.58 -10.05 2.94
CA LYS A 78 -13.98 -10.37 2.57
C LYS A 78 -14.92 -9.25 3.00
N ASP A 79 -14.67 -8.65 4.16
CA ASP A 79 -15.56 -7.69 4.80
C ASP A 79 -14.77 -6.60 5.52
N PHE A 80 -15.42 -5.46 5.75
CA PHE A 80 -14.86 -4.29 6.40
C PHE A 80 -15.97 -3.46 7.06
N ALA A 81 -15.79 -3.15 8.35
CA ALA A 81 -16.76 -2.41 9.13
C ALA A 81 -16.64 -0.90 8.85
N PHE A 82 -17.18 -0.42 7.73
CA PHE A 82 -17.12 1.01 7.36
C PHE A 82 -17.70 1.96 8.42
N HIS A 83 -18.73 1.53 9.16
CA HIS A 83 -19.29 2.32 10.25
C HIS A 83 -18.28 2.60 11.37
N GLN A 84 -17.27 1.74 11.55
CA GLN A 84 -16.21 1.94 12.54
C GLN A 84 -15.22 3.03 12.15
N LEU A 85 -15.21 3.50 10.90
CA LEU A 85 -14.42 4.67 10.49
C LEU A 85 -14.84 5.95 11.22
N LEU A 86 -16.09 6.01 11.70
CA LEU A 86 -16.60 7.14 12.51
C LEU A 86 -16.24 7.00 14.00
N THR A 87 -15.55 5.94 14.39
CA THR A 87 -15.19 5.63 15.79
C THR A 87 -13.75 5.08 15.84
N GLU A 88 -13.57 3.79 16.12
CA GLU A 88 -12.28 3.09 16.11
C GLU A 88 -12.39 1.85 15.21
N ASN A 89 -11.51 1.72 14.22
CA ASN A 89 -11.44 0.56 13.35
C ASN A 89 -10.10 -0.17 13.56
N LYS A 90 -10.07 -1.11 14.50
CA LYS A 90 -8.87 -1.89 14.87
C LYS A 90 -8.27 -2.66 13.71
N GLN A 91 -9.11 -3.11 12.76
CA GLN A 91 -8.64 -3.81 11.57
C GLN A 91 -7.84 -2.86 10.68
N LEU A 92 -8.37 -1.67 10.38
CA LEU A 92 -7.68 -0.66 9.61
C LEU A 92 -6.42 -0.16 10.34
N ASP A 93 -6.51 0.08 11.65
CA ASP A 93 -5.38 0.51 12.47
C ASP A 93 -4.21 -0.48 12.38
N SER A 94 -4.49 -1.79 12.48
CA SER A 94 -3.46 -2.83 12.33
C SER A 94 -2.83 -2.88 10.93
N TRP A 95 -3.56 -2.44 9.90
CA TRP A 95 -3.03 -2.36 8.53
C TRP A 95 -2.17 -1.12 8.35
N ILE A 96 -2.59 0.01 8.93
CA ILE A 96 -1.82 1.25 8.95
C ILE A 96 -0.47 1.03 9.64
N GLU A 97 -0.45 0.37 10.80
CA GLU A 97 0.78 0.02 11.52
C GLU A 97 1.79 -0.76 10.66
N GLN A 98 1.32 -1.58 9.73
CA GLN A 98 2.18 -2.34 8.80
C GLN A 98 2.65 -1.46 7.63
N ALA A 99 1.80 -0.54 7.17
CA ALA A 99 2.05 0.30 6.02
C ALA A 99 2.98 1.49 6.33
N VAL A 100 2.84 2.11 7.50
CA VAL A 100 3.60 3.32 7.89
C VAL A 100 5.10 3.14 7.70
N SER A 101 5.74 4.20 7.20
CA SER A 101 7.19 4.35 7.12
C SER A 101 7.55 5.80 7.40
N ASP A 102 8.62 5.99 8.18
CA ASP A 102 9.19 7.31 8.49
C ASP A 102 10.12 7.80 7.38
N GLU A 103 10.68 6.87 6.58
CA GLU A 103 11.68 7.17 5.54
C GLU A 103 11.07 7.26 4.13
N LYS A 104 9.91 6.64 3.92
CA LYS A 104 9.31 6.45 2.59
C LYS A 104 7.90 7.03 2.51
N ILE A 105 7.55 7.51 1.31
CA ILE A 105 6.15 7.73 0.93
C ILE A 105 5.47 6.37 0.92
N TRP A 106 4.37 6.24 1.65
CA TRP A 106 3.71 4.95 1.82
C TRP A 106 2.23 5.01 1.47
N PHE A 107 1.74 3.95 0.85
CA PHE A 107 0.32 3.75 0.55
C PHE A 107 -0.16 2.41 1.08
N LEU A 108 -1.34 2.42 1.69
CA LEU A 108 -2.08 1.21 2.02
C LEU A 108 -3.19 1.03 0.98
N ILE A 109 -3.03 0.03 0.11
CA ILE A 109 -4.01 -0.32 -0.91
C ILE A 109 -4.82 -1.51 -0.38
N TYR A 110 -6.13 -1.36 -0.23
CA TYR A 110 -6.96 -2.43 0.30
C TYR A 110 -8.22 -2.67 -0.50
N LYS A 111 -8.50 -3.95 -0.77
CA LYS A 111 -9.67 -4.43 -1.49
C LYS A 111 -10.63 -5.14 -0.56
N ILE A 112 -11.89 -4.70 -0.61
CA ILE A 112 -13.00 -5.32 0.09
C ILE A 112 -13.94 -5.95 -0.95
N ASN A 113 -14.17 -7.25 -0.82
CA ASN A 113 -14.98 -8.01 -1.79
C ASN A 113 -16.35 -7.37 -2.02
N ARG A 114 -16.71 -7.16 -3.30
CA ARG A 114 -18.00 -6.59 -3.72
C ARG A 114 -18.27 -5.16 -3.20
N ARG A 115 -17.24 -4.46 -2.72
CA ARG A 115 -17.34 -3.07 -2.24
C ARG A 115 -16.42 -2.14 -3.03
N GLY A 116 -15.18 -2.54 -3.26
CA GLY A 116 -14.23 -1.76 -4.05
C GLY A 116 -12.78 -1.98 -3.62
N THR A 117 -11.90 -1.21 -4.25
CA THR A 117 -10.49 -1.06 -3.87
C THR A 117 -10.28 0.40 -3.46
N TYR A 118 -9.54 0.60 -2.39
CA TYR A 118 -9.31 1.89 -1.77
C TYR A 118 -7.82 2.11 -1.54
N VAL A 119 -7.42 3.38 -1.51
CA VAL A 119 -6.07 3.80 -1.11
C VAL A 119 -6.19 4.65 0.14
N LEU A 120 -5.38 4.33 1.13
CA LEU A 120 -5.14 5.15 2.30
C LEU A 120 -3.73 5.72 2.24
N MET A 121 -3.60 6.99 2.60
CA MET A 121 -2.35 7.75 2.67
C MET A 121 -2.36 8.74 3.83
N ASP A 122 -1.17 9.18 4.22
CA ASP A 122 -0.97 10.22 5.22
C ASP A 122 -1.47 11.58 4.72
N GLU A 123 -2.18 12.33 5.57
CA GLU A 123 -2.63 13.70 5.24
C GLU A 123 -1.47 14.66 5.03
N LYS A 124 -0.25 14.35 5.50
CA LYS A 124 0.92 15.16 5.17
C LYS A 124 1.25 15.20 3.67
N TYR A 125 0.77 14.23 2.89
CA TYR A 125 0.91 14.21 1.43
C TYR A 125 -0.20 14.99 0.72
N TYR A 126 -1.11 15.62 1.47
CA TYR A 126 -2.29 16.28 0.91
C TYR A 126 -1.91 17.36 -0.09
N ASP A 127 -0.88 18.16 0.19
CA ASP A 127 -0.49 19.25 -0.71
C ASP A 127 -0.01 18.71 -2.07
N GLU A 128 0.76 17.63 -2.06
CA GLU A 128 1.28 16.95 -3.25
C GLU A 128 0.18 16.29 -4.10
N ILE A 129 -0.95 15.92 -3.49
CA ILE A 129 -2.03 15.19 -4.17
C ILE A 129 -3.36 15.95 -4.20
N SER A 130 -3.38 17.18 -3.69
CA SER A 130 -4.58 18.00 -3.51
C SER A 130 -5.32 18.23 -4.84
N SER A 131 -4.57 18.36 -5.93
CA SER A 131 -5.06 18.43 -7.30
C SER A 131 -5.98 17.25 -7.64
N CYS A 132 -5.63 16.05 -7.16
CA CYS A 132 -6.32 14.79 -7.41
C CYS A 132 -7.56 14.61 -6.53
N LEU A 133 -7.60 15.30 -5.39
CA LEU A 133 -8.72 15.29 -4.45
C LEU A 133 -9.78 16.35 -4.77
N SER A 134 -9.42 17.38 -5.54
CA SER A 134 -10.24 18.59 -5.78
C SER A 134 -11.67 18.35 -6.31
N ASN A 135 -12.01 17.16 -6.80
CA ASN A 135 -13.35 16.78 -7.22
C ASN A 135 -13.72 15.32 -6.86
N LYS A 136 -13.03 14.73 -5.88
CA LYS A 136 -13.26 13.33 -5.47
C LYS A 136 -13.81 13.29 -4.04
N ASN A 137 -14.72 12.35 -3.81
CA ASN A 137 -15.13 12.01 -2.44
C ASN A 137 -13.97 11.31 -1.73
N TYR A 138 -13.66 11.76 -0.52
CA TYR A 138 -12.67 11.13 0.35
C TYR A 138 -13.22 10.99 1.76
N ILE A 139 -12.60 10.11 2.54
CA ILE A 139 -12.86 9.97 3.97
C ILE A 139 -11.59 10.36 4.70
N SER A 140 -11.69 11.29 5.65
CA SER A 140 -10.64 11.49 6.65
C SER A 140 -10.85 10.49 7.78
N TYR A 141 -9.80 9.76 8.14
CA TYR A 141 -9.76 8.84 9.26
C TYR A 141 -8.49 9.14 10.07
N LYS A 142 -8.64 9.74 11.26
CA LYS A 142 -7.53 10.27 12.06
C LYS A 142 -6.73 11.31 11.23
N CYS A 143 -5.45 11.04 10.96
CA CYS A 143 -4.59 11.89 10.11
C CYS A 143 -4.35 11.25 8.74
N TYR A 144 -5.30 10.45 8.26
CA TYR A 144 -5.18 9.71 7.01
C TYR A 144 -6.34 10.04 6.08
N THR A 145 -6.04 10.13 4.79
CA THR A 145 -7.04 10.28 3.72
C THR A 145 -7.26 8.95 3.04
N ILE A 146 -8.53 8.57 2.88
CA ILE A 146 -8.98 7.39 2.14
C ILE A 146 -9.73 7.83 0.88
N VAL A 147 -9.34 7.27 -0.26
CA VAL A 147 -10.00 7.48 -1.56
C VAL A 147 -10.26 6.16 -2.27
N MET A 148 -11.10 6.22 -3.31
CA MET A 148 -11.20 5.15 -4.29
C MET A 148 -9.87 4.98 -5.02
N TYR A 149 -9.49 3.73 -5.29
CA TYR A 149 -8.26 3.41 -6.01
C TYR A 149 -8.34 3.80 -7.50
N ASP A 150 -9.54 3.75 -8.09
CA ASP A 150 -9.77 4.04 -9.50
C ASP A 150 -9.22 5.44 -9.87
N GLU A 151 -8.37 5.49 -10.90
CA GLU A 151 -7.72 6.71 -11.38
C GLU A 151 -6.86 7.44 -10.32
N PHE A 152 -6.49 6.79 -9.21
CA PHE A 152 -5.67 7.43 -8.17
C PHE A 152 -4.22 7.57 -8.64
N PHE A 153 -3.52 6.48 -8.90
CA PHE A 153 -2.11 6.51 -9.32
C PHE A 153 -1.87 7.24 -10.65
N PRO A 154 -2.74 7.11 -11.68
CA PRO A 154 -2.66 7.96 -12.86
C PRO A 154 -2.69 9.46 -12.52
N SER A 155 -3.53 9.87 -11.56
CA SER A 155 -3.68 11.28 -11.21
C SER A 155 -2.47 11.88 -10.49
N ILE A 156 -1.77 11.09 -9.66
CA ILE A 156 -0.60 11.54 -8.88
C ILE A 156 0.75 11.13 -9.47
N LYS A 157 0.75 10.57 -10.69
CA LYS A 157 1.93 9.95 -11.32
C LYS A 157 3.11 10.93 -11.37
N HIS A 158 2.85 12.17 -11.80
CA HIS A 158 3.91 13.15 -12.02
C HIS A 158 4.50 13.64 -10.70
N GLU A 159 3.66 13.83 -9.69
CA GLU A 159 4.02 14.27 -8.36
C GLU A 159 4.85 13.21 -7.63
N LEU A 160 4.46 11.93 -7.71
CA LEU A 160 5.23 10.83 -7.13
C LEU A 160 6.63 10.67 -7.76
N LEU A 161 6.72 10.80 -9.09
CA LEU A 161 8.01 10.72 -9.77
C LEU A 161 8.93 11.90 -9.41
N ARG A 162 8.38 13.09 -9.20
CA ARG A 162 9.16 14.25 -8.73
C ARG A 162 9.62 14.09 -7.29
N ALA A 163 8.73 13.61 -6.41
CA ALA A 163 9.05 13.40 -5.01
C ALA A 163 10.14 12.33 -4.80
N SER A 164 10.28 11.38 -5.73
CA SER A 164 11.29 10.31 -5.66
C SER A 164 12.67 10.72 -6.20
N GLN A 165 12.83 11.94 -6.73
CA GLN A 165 14.10 12.47 -7.24
C GLN A 165 14.88 13.31 -6.20
N HIS A 166 14.33 13.46 -4.99
CA HIS A 166 14.88 14.25 -3.88
C HIS A 166 15.15 13.36 -2.68
#